data_AF-A0A364NU64-F1
#
_entry.id   AF-A0A364NU64-F1
#
_cell.length_a   1.000
_cell.length_b   1.000
_cell.length_c   1.000
_cell.angle_alpha   90.00
_cell.angle_beta   90.00
_cell.angle_gamma   90.00
#
_symmetry.space_group_name_H-M   'P 1'
#
loop_
_entity.id
_entity.type
_entity.pdbx_description
1 polymer ?
#
loop_
_entity_poly.entity_id
_entity_poly.type
_entity_poly.pdbx_seq_one_letter_code
_entity_poly.pdbx_strand_id
1 'polypeptide(L)' 'MEINRLAAQLAANIAPSASDDDVLRLCIGMALSQDMTDEELALLVSAVDQYDGRREKSHPTAA' A
#
# COMPACT_ATOMS: atom_id res chain seq x y z
N MET A 1 13.81 5.16 8.62
CA MET A 1 12.90 4.59 7.60
C MET A 1 11.98 3.59 8.29
N GLU A 2 10.90 4.04 8.91
CA GLU A 2 9.90 3.15 9.52
C GLU A 2 8.76 2.81 8.56
N ILE A 3 8.31 3.79 7.76
CA ILE A 3 7.21 3.60 6.79
C ILE A 3 7.51 2.52 5.74
N ASN A 4 8.72 2.49 5.16
CA ASN A 4 9.10 1.44 4.18
C ASN A 4 9.05 0.03 4.79
N ARG A 5 9.44 -0.10 6.06
CA ARG A 5 9.39 -1.39 6.76
C ARG A 5 7.95 -1.80 7.07
N LEU A 6 7.08 -0.85 7.42
CA LEU A 6 5.66 -1.10 7.63
C LEU A 6 4.95 -1.47 6.32
N ALA A 7 5.25 -0.77 5.24
CA ALA A 7 4.70 -1.03 3.91
C ALA A 7 5.08 -2.44 3.41
N ALA A 8 6.34 -2.85 3.57
CA ALA A 8 6.77 -4.21 3.21
C ALA A 8 6.05 -5.29 4.03
N GLN A 9 5.82 -5.04 5.34
CA GLN A 9 5.07 -5.96 6.20
C GLN A 9 3.59 -6.03 5.81
N LEU A 10 2.97 -4.90 5.47
CA LEU A 10 1.60 -4.86 4.96
C LEU A 10 1.48 -5.61 3.64
N ALA A 11 2.36 -5.31 2.67
CA ALA A 11 2.40 -5.98 1.37
C ALA A 11 2.59 -7.50 1.50
N ALA A 12 3.41 -7.97 2.44
CA ALA A 12 3.59 -9.40 2.70
C ALA A 12 2.34 -10.10 3.28
N ASN A 13 1.45 -9.35 3.95
CA ASN A 13 0.21 -9.87 4.51
C ASN A 13 -1.00 -9.66 3.59
N ILE A 14 -0.87 -8.82 2.56
CA ILE A 14 -1.90 -8.60 1.56
C ILE A 14 -1.94 -9.83 0.64
N ALA A 15 -3.13 -10.43 0.51
CA ALA A 15 -3.32 -11.50 -0.45
C ALA A 15 -3.13 -10.94 -1.88
N PRO A 16 -2.53 -11.68 -2.82
CA PRO A 16 -2.34 -11.21 -4.20
C PRO A 16 -3.65 -10.92 -4.95
N SER A 17 -4.78 -11.38 -4.43
CA SER A 17 -6.14 -11.09 -4.91
C SER A 17 -6.89 -10.02 -4.11
N ALA A 18 -6.23 -9.37 -3.14
CA ALA A 18 -6.83 -8.30 -2.36
C ALA A 18 -7.18 -7.13 -3.28
N SER A 19 -8.35 -6.52 -3.04
CA SER A 19 -8.78 -5.34 -3.79
C SER A 19 -8.06 -4.10 -3.28
N ASP A 20 -8.02 -3.03 -4.08
CA ASP A 20 -7.47 -1.73 -3.64
C ASP A 20 -8.14 -1.23 -2.34
N ASP A 21 -9.45 -1.46 -2.20
CA ASP A 21 -10.21 -1.17 -0.96
C ASP A 21 -9.67 -1.94 0.26
N ASP A 22 -9.28 -3.20 0.09
CA ASP A 22 -8.74 -4.02 1.19
C ASP A 22 -7.36 -3.51 1.61
N VAL A 23 -6.54 -3.15 0.62
CA VAL A 23 -5.21 -2.54 0.84
C VAL A 23 -5.35 -1.20 1.58
N LEU A 24 -6.28 -0.34 1.15
CA LEU A 24 -6.56 0.94 1.79
C LEU A 24 -7.04 0.76 3.23
N ARG A 25 -7.97 -0.17 3.48
CA ARG A 25 -8.46 -0.45 4.85
C ARG A 25 -7.33 -0.91 5.77
N LEU A 26 -6.41 -1.74 5.27
CA LEU A 26 -5.24 -2.19 6.03
C LEU A 26 -4.28 -1.04 6.35
N CYS A 27 -3.99 -0.17 5.38
CA CYS A 27 -3.15 1.00 5.58
C CYS A 27 -3.77 1.99 6.59
N ILE A 28 -5.07 2.24 6.50
CA ILE A 28 -5.81 3.11 7.43
C ILE A 28 -5.80 2.50 8.84
N GLY A 29 -6.07 1.20 8.98
CA GLY A 29 -6.04 0.53 10.28
C GLY A 29 -4.66 0.61 10.93
N MET A 30 -3.59 0.47 10.14
CA MET A 30 -2.22 0.62 10.63
C MET A 30 -1.90 2.06 11.04
N ALA A 31 -2.34 3.05 10.25
CA ALA A 31 -2.17 4.45 10.57
C ALA A 31 -2.87 4.84 11.87
N LEU A 32 -4.12 4.42 12.06
CA LEU A 32 -4.87 4.66 13.30
C LEU A 32 -4.21 3.98 14.50
N SER A 33 -3.66 2.78 14.35
CA SER A 33 -2.99 2.07 15.43
C SER A 33 -1.64 2.68 15.83
N GLN A 34 -1.01 3.44 14.95
CA GLN A 34 0.31 4.05 15.17
C GLN A 34 0.24 5.56 15.34
N ASP A 35 -0.97 6.13 15.47
CA ASP A 35 -1.20 7.58 15.57
C ASP A 35 -0.53 8.36 14.42
N MET A 36 -0.52 7.75 13.22
CA MET A 36 0.12 8.34 12.05
C MET A 36 -0.70 9.53 11.55
N THR A 37 0.01 10.54 11.07
CA THR A 37 -0.62 11.68 10.39
C THR A 37 -1.16 11.30 9.01
N ASP A 38 -2.05 12.12 8.45
CA ASP A 38 -2.58 11.92 7.09
C ASP A 38 -1.46 11.88 6.03
N GLU A 39 -0.38 12.65 6.25
CA GLU A 39 0.77 12.70 5.36
C GLU A 39 1.58 11.39 5.41
N GLU A 40 1.76 10.82 6.59
CA GLU A 40 2.40 9.52 6.77
C GLU A 40 1.54 8.36 6.24
N LEU A 41 0.22 8.44 6.37
CA LEU A 41 -0.71 7.51 5.76
C LEU A 41 -0.60 7.55 4.22
N ALA A 42 -0.54 8.74 3.63
CA ALA A 42 -0.36 8.88 2.18
C ALA A 42 0.97 8.26 1.70
N LEU A 43 2.05 8.45 2.45
CA LEU A 43 3.34 7.81 2.19
C LEU A 43 3.27 6.28 2.35
N LEU A 44 2.55 5.77 3.35
CA LEU A 44 2.37 4.34 3.57
C LEU A 44 1.60 3.68 2.43
N VAL A 45 0.50 4.27 1.99
CA VAL A 45 -0.31 3.76 0.86
C VAL A 45 0.52 3.73 -0.42
N SER A 46 1.25 4.81 -0.72
CA SER A 46 2.13 4.89 -1.89
C SER A 46 3.26 3.86 -1.84
N ALA A 47 3.83 3.61 -0.65
CA ALA A 47 4.85 2.60 -0.47
C ALA A 47 4.28 1.18 -0.65
N VAL A 48 3.10 0.88 -0.08
CA VAL A 48 2.44 -0.42 -0.23
C VAL A 48 2.08 -0.71 -1.69
N ASP A 49 1.58 0.28 -2.45
CA ASP A 49 1.30 0.18 -3.89
C ASP A 49 2.57 -0.18 -4.70
N GLN A 50 3.73 0.39 -4.32
CA GLN A 50 5.02 0.07 -4.93
C GLN A 50 5.51 -1.35 -4.61
N TYR A 51 5.24 -1.86 -3.40
CA TYR A 51 5.59 -3.23 -3.02
C TYR A 51 4.65 -4.27 -3.65
N ASP A 52 3.39 -3.93 -3.87
CA ASP A 52 2.40 -4.81 -4.51
C ASP A 52 2.68 -5.00 -6.01
N GLY A 53 3.39 -4.06 -6.66
CA GLY A 53 3.94 -4.26 -8.00
C GLY A 53 2.91 -4.57 -9.10
N ARG A 54 1.60 -4.49 -8.82
CA ARG A 54 0.54 -4.81 -9.79
C ARG A 54 0.35 -3.75 -10.88
N ARG A 55 1.04 -2.61 -10.81
CA ARG A 55 0.92 -1.53 -11.79
C ARG A 55 1.83 -1.61 -13.03
N GLU A 56 2.73 -2.59 -13.14
CA GLU A 56 3.52 -2.76 -14.38
C GLU A 56 2.73 -3.35 -15.58
N LYS A 57 1.43 -3.66 -15.48
CA LYS A 57 0.67 -4.26 -16.62
C LYS A 57 -0.70 -3.66 -16.96
N SER A 58 -0.99 -2.42 -16.60
CA SER A 58 -2.22 -1.73 -17.06
C SER A 58 -1.95 -0.46 -17.87
N HIS A 59 -1.10 -0.58 -18.90
CA HIS A 59 -1.20 0.22 -20.12
C HIS A 59 -0.44 -0.46 -21.27
N PRO A 60 -1.08 -1.35 -22.06
CA PRO A 60 -0.73 -1.43 -23.47
C PRO A 60 -1.43 -0.26 -24.17
N THR A 61 -0.81 0.92 -24.19
CA THR A 61 -1.21 1.94 -25.17
C THR A 61 -0.77 1.43 -26.53
N ALA A 62 -1.73 0.85 -27.25
CA ALA A 62 -1.61 0.55 -28.65
C ALA A 62 -1.22 1.82 -29.44
N ALA A 63 -0.19 1.70 -30.27
CA ALA A 63 0.04 2.50 -31.46
C ALA A 63 0.80 1.65 -32.48
#